data_AF-A0A3C0DKI2-F1
#
_entry.id   AF-A0A3C0DKI2-F1
#
_cell.length_a   1.000
_cell.length_b   1.000
_cell.length_c   1.000
_cell.angle_alpha   90.00
_cell.angle_beta   90.00
_cell.angle_gamma   90.00
#
_symmetry.space_group_name_H-M   'P 1'
#
loop_
_entity.id
_entity.type
_entity.pdbx_description
1 polymer ?
#
loop_
_entity_poly.entity_id
_entity_poly.type
_entity_poly.pdbx_seq_one_letter_code
_entity_poly.pdbx_strand_id
1 'polypeptide(L)'
;MKDVMVVSDLEAIKTLSDPLRLKILELLIDHQATAKQVSLSVGLSSANVHYHVKELEKQGLIEIVETVEKGGILEKYYRAIANNYFIDHSLGKHKMGSSALDAFNREIMRHRRDEKLQINLERLSDRIANYGLSIKPGEIVLISGGFHQQEMIEHMYAAVVNAGGRPFVTVTSDLMELVNIGALTHDGQAQSDPFYNWLQDIKVLIKFDELVDPSLFASIETEQIDQIARENRVFDMRMDELGVRRLNVSYPTRKKSEVQHIDFELLYDTYWNALNIDYAEIRKIGRKLRERISNAENVTITGPFTNISFKLVNRTPWVDDGVISRNDLAGGQFLTTLPAGQICIAPLEGSANGKVLFHSATYSGQVLSNIMMEFKDGEVISITAEKEETAKYVRDLLFMPVDDDRRKLGVFSMGFNPAIKTPLGSSLIDHKLYGAARLVMGANDRFGGTNISAITWSFLLLGCRVELDGKVLLDQGQFILDDNPS
;
A
#
# COMPACT_ATOMS: atom_id res chain seq x y z
N MET A 1 -0.68 42.00 14.39
CA MET A 1 -0.59 40.62 13.86
C MET A 1 -0.04 40.66 12.45
N LYS A 2 0.85 39.72 12.13
CA LYS A 2 1.29 39.42 10.76
C LYS A 2 0.26 38.56 10.04
N ASP A 3 0.25 38.56 8.71
CA ASP A 3 -0.60 37.64 7.96
C ASP A 3 -0.11 36.20 8.07
N VAL A 4 1.21 35.99 8.06
CA VAL A 4 1.85 34.68 8.09
C VAL A 4 3.08 34.70 9.02
N MET A 5 3.24 33.63 9.79
CA MET A 5 4.47 33.28 10.51
C MET A 5 4.96 31.90 10.08
N VAL A 6 6.23 31.79 9.71
CA VAL A 6 6.88 30.49 9.48
C VAL A 6 7.56 30.05 10.78
N VAL A 7 7.20 28.88 11.29
CA VAL A 7 7.73 28.28 12.51
C VAL A 7 8.75 27.22 12.11
N SER A 8 10.02 27.52 12.35
CA SER A 8 11.15 26.66 12.04
C SER A 8 11.89 26.14 13.29
N ASP A 9 11.45 26.55 14.49
CA ASP A 9 12.02 26.09 15.75
C ASP A 9 11.28 24.86 16.31
N LEU A 10 12.03 23.86 16.77
CA LEU A 10 11.47 22.59 17.23
C LEU A 10 10.66 22.73 18.54
N GLU A 11 11.06 23.62 19.45
CA GLU A 11 10.31 23.84 20.69
C GLU A 11 9.00 24.58 20.42
N ALA A 12 9.00 25.55 19.51
CA ALA A 12 7.79 26.21 19.03
C ALA A 12 6.84 25.21 18.34
N ILE A 13 7.37 24.29 17.52
CA ILE A 13 6.56 23.22 16.88
C ILE A 13 5.97 22.27 17.91
N LYS A 14 6.77 21.79 18.87
CA LYS A 14 6.28 20.94 19.98
C LYS A 14 5.19 21.65 20.78
N THR A 15 5.31 22.96 20.94
CA THR A 15 4.32 23.80 21.60
C THR A 15 3.03 23.85 20.77
N LEU A 16 3.11 23.98 19.44
CA LEU A 16 1.96 23.91 18.54
C LEU A 16 1.35 22.51 18.39
N SER A 17 2.07 21.43 18.72
CA SER A 17 1.51 20.07 18.65
C SER A 17 0.57 19.73 19.82
N ASP A 18 0.45 20.61 20.82
CA ASP A 18 -0.45 20.43 21.95
C ASP A 18 -1.88 20.92 21.58
N PRO A 19 -2.91 20.04 21.63
CA PRO A 19 -4.27 20.40 21.22
C PRO A 19 -4.88 21.54 22.02
N LEU A 20 -4.54 21.69 23.30
CA LEU A 20 -5.04 22.79 24.13
C LEU A 20 -4.35 24.10 23.75
N ARG A 21 -3.05 24.08 23.46
CA ARG A 21 -2.33 25.27 22.98
C ARG A 21 -2.83 25.74 21.61
N LEU A 22 -3.22 24.83 20.71
CA LEU A 22 -3.85 25.20 19.45
C LEU A 22 -5.20 25.91 19.65
N LYS A 23 -6.06 25.39 20.53
CA LYS A 23 -7.33 26.06 20.87
C LYS A 23 -7.14 27.44 21.50
N ILE A 24 -6.14 27.57 22.37
CA ILE A 24 -5.78 28.86 22.97
C ILE A 24 -5.28 29.82 21.89
N LEU A 25 -4.43 29.34 20.97
CA LEU A 25 -3.90 30.14 19.88
C LEU A 25 -5.00 30.60 18.93
N GLU A 26 -5.93 29.72 18.54
CA GLU A 26 -7.11 30.04 17.70
C GLU A 26 -7.95 31.17 18.32
N LEU A 27 -8.26 31.07 19.61
CA LEU A 27 -8.99 32.12 20.33
C LEU A 27 -8.23 33.46 20.32
N LEU A 28 -6.91 33.41 20.48
CA LEU A 28 -6.03 34.59 20.51
C LEU A 28 -5.74 35.17 19.11
N ILE A 29 -6.01 34.42 18.04
CA ILE A 29 -6.05 34.92 16.66
C ILE A 29 -7.29 35.80 16.49
N ASP A 30 -8.45 35.33 16.96
CA ASP A 30 -9.72 36.05 16.86
C ASP A 30 -9.71 37.36 17.65
N HIS A 31 -9.30 37.32 18.92
CA HIS A 31 -9.30 38.49 19.80
C HIS A 31 -8.27 38.40 20.92
N GLN A 32 -7.89 39.56 21.47
CA GLN A 32 -7.00 39.60 22.64
C GLN A 32 -7.74 39.15 23.91
N ALA A 33 -7.08 38.39 24.77
CA ALA A 33 -7.66 37.88 26.01
C ALA A 33 -6.62 37.71 27.13
N THR A 34 -7.06 37.84 28.38
CA THR A 34 -6.27 37.46 29.57
C THR A 34 -6.27 35.95 29.77
N ALA A 35 -5.27 35.41 30.48
CA ALA A 35 -5.23 33.99 30.82
C ALA A 35 -6.51 33.50 31.55
N LYS A 36 -7.17 34.38 32.32
CA LYS A 36 -8.45 34.09 32.99
C LYS A 36 -9.64 34.06 32.01
N GLN A 37 -9.65 34.91 31.00
CA GLN A 37 -10.68 34.86 29.96
C GLN A 37 -10.50 33.63 29.07
N VAL A 38 -9.26 33.31 28.70
CA VAL A 38 -8.93 32.07 27.98
C VAL A 38 -9.41 30.85 28.79
N SER A 39 -9.16 30.80 30.11
CA SER A 39 -9.57 29.66 30.94
C SER A 39 -11.08 29.46 31.00
N LEU A 40 -11.86 30.54 31.02
CA LEU A 40 -13.31 30.48 30.90
C LEU A 40 -13.76 29.95 29.54
N SER A 41 -13.17 30.42 28.45
CA SER A 41 -13.56 30.02 27.09
C SER A 41 -13.22 28.57 26.77
N VAL A 42 -12.11 28.04 27.29
CA VAL A 42 -11.71 26.64 27.08
C VAL A 42 -12.23 25.67 28.15
N GLY A 43 -12.94 26.17 29.18
CA GLY A 43 -13.56 25.36 30.23
C GLY A 43 -12.57 24.70 31.20
N LEU A 44 -11.42 25.32 31.47
CA LEU A 44 -10.36 24.76 32.32
C LEU A 44 -9.98 25.68 33.49
N SER A 45 -9.22 25.15 34.46
CA SER A 45 -8.74 25.96 35.58
C SER A 45 -7.72 27.01 35.12
N SER A 46 -7.74 28.19 35.77
CA SER A 46 -6.80 29.26 35.45
C SER A 46 -5.34 28.87 35.65
N ALA A 47 -5.04 27.97 36.59
CA ALA A 47 -3.68 27.46 36.80
C ALA A 47 -3.19 26.61 35.61
N ASN A 48 -4.04 25.74 35.07
CA ASN A 48 -3.71 24.93 33.91
C ASN A 48 -3.47 25.81 32.67
N VAL A 49 -4.39 26.75 32.39
CA VAL A 49 -4.27 27.62 31.21
C VAL A 49 -3.07 28.57 31.30
N HIS A 50 -2.72 29.07 32.48
CA HIS A 50 -1.60 29.99 32.63
C HIS A 50 -0.27 29.36 32.20
N TYR A 51 -0.07 28.06 32.43
CA TYR A 51 1.11 27.33 31.95
C TYR A 51 1.16 27.31 30.41
N HIS A 52 0.05 27.00 29.74
CA HIS A 52 -0.02 26.94 28.29
C HIS A 52 0.15 28.31 27.61
N VAL A 53 -0.46 29.35 28.16
CA VAL A 53 -0.29 30.74 27.69
C VAL A 53 1.18 31.18 27.82
N LYS A 54 1.83 30.87 28.95
CA LYS A 54 3.25 31.17 29.11
C LYS A 54 4.16 30.43 28.15
N GLU A 55 3.88 29.16 27.86
CA GLU A 55 4.70 28.42 26.89
C GLU A 55 4.53 28.98 25.47
N LEU A 56 3.29 29.33 25.09
CA LEU A 56 3.02 30.01 23.81
C LEU A 56 3.72 31.37 23.71
N GLU A 57 3.71 32.15 24.78
CA GLU A 57 4.41 33.45 24.85
C GLU A 57 5.92 33.26 24.76
N LYS A 58 6.47 32.30 25.52
CA LYS A 58 7.90 31.98 25.54
C LYS A 58 8.42 31.59 24.15
N GLN A 59 7.63 30.85 23.38
CA GLN A 59 7.98 30.44 22.02
C GLN A 59 7.69 31.52 20.96
N GLY A 60 7.24 32.72 21.37
CA GLY A 60 6.94 33.81 20.45
C GLY A 60 5.78 33.49 19.51
N LEU A 61 4.83 32.66 19.93
CA LEU A 61 3.62 32.35 19.17
C LEU A 61 2.51 33.35 19.48
N ILE A 62 2.51 33.90 20.70
CA ILE A 62 1.63 34.96 21.17
C ILE A 62 2.46 36.06 21.85
N GLU A 63 1.90 37.25 21.99
CA GLU A 63 2.55 38.40 22.64
C GLU A 63 1.58 39.11 23.61
N ILE A 64 2.13 39.81 24.60
CA ILE A 64 1.35 40.72 25.45
C ILE A 64 1.14 42.01 24.66
N VAL A 65 -0.13 42.34 24.39
CA VAL A 65 -0.50 43.56 23.66
C VAL A 65 -0.95 44.69 24.58
N GLU A 66 -1.40 44.36 25.79
CA GLU A 66 -1.88 45.35 26.77
C GLU A 66 -1.69 44.83 28.20
N THR A 67 -1.38 45.73 29.14
CA THR A 67 -1.38 45.43 30.57
C THR A 67 -2.20 46.48 31.30
N VAL A 68 -3.25 46.05 32.00
CA VAL A 68 -4.21 46.92 32.68
C VAL A 68 -4.19 46.62 34.16
N GLU A 69 -4.10 47.67 34.98
CA GLU A 69 -4.26 47.54 36.44
C GLU A 69 -5.74 47.66 36.80
N LYS A 70 -6.32 46.60 37.38
CA LYS A 70 -7.73 46.58 37.80
C LYS A 70 -7.83 46.06 39.23
N GLY A 71 -8.15 46.96 40.17
CA GLY A 71 -8.27 46.63 41.58
C GLY A 71 -6.95 46.17 42.23
N GLY A 72 -5.81 46.73 41.81
CA GLY A 72 -4.47 46.38 42.33
C GLY A 72 -3.88 45.10 41.75
N ILE A 73 -4.55 44.46 40.77
CA ILE A 73 -4.06 43.28 40.05
C ILE A 73 -3.71 43.71 38.62
N LEU A 74 -2.51 43.33 38.18
CA LEU A 74 -2.05 43.54 36.81
C LEU A 74 -2.63 42.43 35.91
N GLU A 75 -3.54 42.79 35.02
CA GLU A 75 -4.10 41.92 34.00
C GLU A 75 -3.32 42.08 32.69
N LYS A 76 -2.75 40.98 32.18
CA LYS A 76 -2.04 40.94 30.90
C LYS A 76 -2.95 40.38 29.81
N TYR A 77 -3.14 41.14 28.75
CA TYR A 77 -3.86 40.73 27.55
C TYR A 77 -2.88 40.19 26.52
N TYR A 78 -3.14 38.97 26.10
CA TYR A 78 -2.35 38.26 25.09
C TYR A 78 -3.06 38.33 23.74
N ARG A 79 -2.29 38.28 22.65
CA ARG A 79 -2.78 38.13 21.29
C ARG A 79 -1.83 37.25 20.48
N ALA A 80 -2.35 36.52 19.49
CA ALA A 80 -1.50 35.81 18.54
C ALA A 80 -0.60 36.79 17.75
N ILE A 81 0.59 36.35 17.36
CA ILE A 81 1.52 37.17 16.58
C ILE A 81 1.14 37.17 15.09
N ALA A 82 0.54 36.10 14.58
CA ALA A 82 0.11 35.98 13.18
C ALA A 82 -1.29 35.38 13.02
N ASN A 83 -1.94 35.66 11.89
CA ASN A 83 -3.22 35.05 11.51
C ASN A 83 -3.04 33.59 11.05
N ASN A 84 -1.91 33.29 10.38
CA ASN A 84 -1.60 31.96 9.86
C ASN A 84 -0.19 31.54 10.29
N TYR A 85 -0.04 30.28 10.69
CA TYR A 85 1.24 29.67 11.08
C TYR A 85 1.57 28.54 10.11
N PHE A 86 2.69 28.64 9.41
CA PHE A 86 3.22 27.61 8.53
C PHE A 86 4.46 27.01 9.18
N ILE A 87 4.65 25.69 9.09
CA ILE A 87 5.86 25.05 9.62
C ILE A 87 6.86 24.86 8.48
N ASP A 88 8.12 25.19 8.73
CA ASP A 88 9.18 24.97 7.75
C ASP A 88 9.40 23.45 7.56
N HIS A 89 9.18 22.98 6.33
CA HIS A 89 9.35 21.60 5.92
C HIS A 89 10.81 21.11 5.98
N SER A 90 11.79 22.00 6.15
CA SER A 90 13.21 21.66 6.22
C SER A 90 13.61 20.87 7.49
N LEU A 91 12.82 20.97 8.56
CA LEU A 91 13.07 20.26 9.83
C LEU A 91 13.04 18.73 9.70
N GLY A 92 12.28 18.19 8.75
CA GLY A 92 12.19 16.74 8.51
C GLY A 92 13.49 16.09 8.00
N LYS A 93 14.50 16.88 7.62
CA LYS A 93 15.82 16.38 7.18
C LYS A 93 16.81 16.16 8.33
N HIS A 94 16.52 16.64 9.54
CA HIS A 94 17.39 16.42 10.70
C HIS A 94 16.84 15.32 11.60
N LYS A 95 17.69 14.31 11.83
CA LYS A 95 17.49 13.19 12.76
C LYS A 95 16.96 13.68 14.11
N MET A 96 15.69 13.42 14.44
CA MET A 96 15.28 12.98 15.79
C MET A 96 13.77 12.67 15.87
N GLY A 97 13.46 11.57 16.57
CA GLY A 97 12.11 11.22 16.97
C GLY A 97 11.53 12.20 17.98
N SER A 98 10.30 12.64 17.74
CA SER A 98 9.41 13.10 18.80
C SER A 98 7.99 12.73 18.42
N SER A 99 7.28 12.06 19.35
CA SER A 99 5.89 11.62 19.15
C SER A 99 4.94 12.76 18.75
N ALA A 100 5.27 14.00 19.12
CA ALA A 100 4.56 15.21 18.75
C ALA A 100 4.65 15.50 17.23
N LEU A 101 5.85 15.43 16.65
CA LEU A 101 6.04 15.64 15.21
C LEU A 101 5.33 14.53 14.41
N ASP A 102 5.35 13.29 14.90
CA ASP A 102 4.62 12.19 14.27
C ASP A 102 3.10 12.41 14.35
N ALA A 103 2.58 12.86 15.49
CA ALA A 103 1.17 13.20 15.65
C ALA A 103 0.74 14.33 14.71
N PHE A 104 1.56 15.37 14.61
CA PHE A 104 1.31 16.50 13.71
C PHE A 104 1.36 16.08 12.23
N ASN A 105 2.38 15.30 11.83
CA ASN A 105 2.47 14.76 10.48
C ASN A 105 1.29 13.87 10.12
N ARG A 106 0.78 13.07 11.07
CA ARG A 106 -0.45 12.28 10.88
C ARG A 106 -1.64 13.18 10.61
N GLU A 107 -1.81 14.26 11.38
CA GLU A 107 -2.94 15.18 11.19
C GLU A 107 -2.87 15.94 9.86
N ILE A 108 -1.69 16.38 9.43
CA ILE A 108 -1.51 16.96 8.08
C ILE A 108 -1.95 15.98 6.99
N MET A 109 -1.51 14.72 7.09
CA MET A 109 -1.82 13.71 6.08
C MET A 109 -3.30 13.34 6.11
N ARG A 110 -3.91 13.29 7.30
CA ARG A 110 -5.34 13.13 7.47
C ARG A 110 -6.13 14.26 6.81
N HIS A 111 -5.78 15.52 7.07
CA HIS A 111 -6.40 16.68 6.42
C HIS A 111 -6.22 16.63 4.89
N ARG A 112 -5.03 16.24 4.40
CA ARG A 112 -4.79 16.06 2.97
C ARG A 112 -5.71 14.98 2.38
N ARG A 113 -5.86 13.84 3.04
CA ARG A 113 -6.74 12.76 2.61
C ARG A 113 -8.21 13.20 2.59
N ASP A 114 -8.67 13.83 3.67
CA ASP A 114 -10.09 14.11 3.87
C ASP A 114 -10.55 15.34 3.06
N GLU A 115 -9.77 16.42 3.07
CA GLU A 115 -10.17 17.70 2.45
C GLU A 115 -9.65 17.86 1.02
N LYS A 116 -8.36 17.57 0.78
CA LYS A 116 -7.76 17.73 -0.56
C LYS A 116 -8.16 16.58 -1.48
N LEU A 117 -8.04 15.34 -1.02
CA LEU A 117 -8.34 14.15 -1.83
C LEU A 117 -9.81 13.70 -1.70
N GLN A 118 -10.57 14.29 -0.78
CA GLN A 118 -12.00 14.02 -0.59
C GLN A 118 -12.31 12.53 -0.32
N ILE A 119 -11.40 11.84 0.37
CA ILE A 119 -11.59 10.43 0.70
C ILE A 119 -12.53 10.34 1.90
N ASN A 120 -13.62 9.58 1.74
CA ASN A 120 -14.53 9.28 2.83
C ASN A 120 -14.33 7.81 3.24
N LEU A 121 -13.69 7.58 4.39
CA LEU A 121 -13.36 6.24 4.87
C LEU A 121 -14.60 5.40 5.21
N GLU A 122 -15.69 6.01 5.66
CA GLU A 122 -16.95 5.31 5.91
C GLU A 122 -17.51 4.74 4.60
N ARG A 123 -17.68 5.57 3.56
CA ARG A 123 -18.16 5.13 2.25
C ARG A 123 -17.23 4.12 1.59
N LEU A 124 -15.93 4.31 1.71
CA LEU A 124 -14.94 3.37 1.19
C LEU A 124 -15.07 2.01 1.89
N SER A 125 -15.15 2.01 3.22
CA SER A 125 -15.27 0.78 4.01
C SER A 125 -16.59 0.06 3.78
N ASP A 126 -17.70 0.80 3.64
CA ASP A 126 -19.00 0.25 3.27
C ASP A 126 -18.97 -0.40 1.89
N ARG A 127 -18.30 0.22 0.91
CA ARG A 127 -18.12 -0.36 -0.42
C ARG A 127 -17.30 -1.64 -0.35
N ILE A 128 -16.20 -1.66 0.41
CA ILE A 128 -15.37 -2.85 0.60
C ILE A 128 -16.17 -3.98 1.26
N ALA A 129 -16.85 -3.71 2.38
CA ALA A 129 -17.62 -4.70 3.13
C ALA A 129 -18.78 -5.28 2.31
N ASN A 130 -19.61 -4.41 1.72
CA ASN A 130 -20.88 -4.82 1.11
C ASN A 130 -20.72 -5.25 -0.35
N TYR A 131 -19.89 -4.55 -1.12
CA TYR A 131 -19.73 -4.81 -2.55
C TYR A 131 -18.49 -5.67 -2.83
N GLY A 132 -17.33 -5.28 -2.30
CA GLY A 132 -16.07 -5.98 -2.54
C GLY A 132 -16.06 -7.40 -1.97
N LEU A 133 -16.38 -7.53 -0.69
CA LEU A 133 -16.33 -8.80 0.05
C LEU A 133 -17.70 -9.46 0.22
N SER A 134 -18.78 -8.72 -0.02
CA SER A 134 -20.16 -9.24 0.08
C SER A 134 -20.45 -9.90 1.42
N ILE A 135 -20.03 -9.29 2.53
CA ILE A 135 -20.21 -9.80 3.90
C ILE A 135 -21.68 -10.15 4.16
N LYS A 136 -21.92 -11.26 4.86
CA LYS A 136 -23.25 -11.76 5.22
C LYS A 136 -23.49 -11.70 6.73
N PRO A 137 -24.76 -11.56 7.15
CA PRO A 137 -25.12 -11.61 8.55
C PRO A 137 -24.59 -12.85 9.25
N GLY A 138 -23.93 -12.66 10.40
CA GLY A 138 -23.37 -13.73 11.23
C GLY A 138 -21.98 -14.22 10.83
N GLU A 139 -21.43 -13.81 9.68
CA GLU A 139 -20.07 -14.19 9.27
C GLU A 139 -19.02 -13.59 10.21
N ILE A 140 -18.06 -14.42 10.64
CA ILE A 140 -16.90 -13.93 11.37
C ILE A 140 -15.90 -13.36 10.35
N VAL A 141 -15.51 -12.10 10.60
CA VAL A 141 -14.56 -11.36 9.76
C VAL A 141 -13.32 -11.05 10.60
N LEU A 142 -12.19 -11.65 10.26
CA LEU A 142 -10.91 -11.32 10.86
C LEU A 142 -10.34 -10.07 10.19
N ILE A 143 -10.04 -9.04 10.98
CA ILE A 143 -9.39 -7.82 10.53
C ILE A 143 -8.03 -7.74 11.22
N SER A 144 -6.94 -7.76 10.46
CA SER A 144 -5.57 -7.71 10.98
C SER A 144 -4.80 -6.52 10.41
N GLY A 145 -3.95 -5.89 11.20
CA GLY A 145 -3.08 -4.80 10.70
C GLY A 145 -2.20 -4.14 11.75
N GLY A 146 -1.30 -3.26 11.31
CA GLY A 146 -0.46 -2.48 12.21
C GLY A 146 -1.22 -1.34 12.91
N PHE A 147 -0.81 -0.96 14.13
CA PHE A 147 -1.39 0.17 14.89
C PHE A 147 -1.47 1.49 14.09
N HIS A 148 -0.56 1.68 13.14
CA HIS A 148 -0.51 2.88 12.29
C HIS A 148 -1.71 3.03 11.35
N GLN A 149 -2.56 2.00 11.22
CA GLN A 149 -3.77 1.99 10.39
C GLN A 149 -5.07 1.91 11.20
N GLN A 150 -5.02 2.22 12.50
CA GLN A 150 -6.17 2.15 13.41
C GLN A 150 -7.44 2.80 12.83
N GLU A 151 -7.35 4.01 12.26
CA GLU A 151 -8.52 4.72 11.71
C GLU A 151 -9.24 3.92 10.61
N MET A 152 -8.49 3.29 9.69
CA MET A 152 -9.08 2.45 8.65
C MET A 152 -9.66 1.14 9.22
N ILE A 153 -9.00 0.56 10.23
CA ILE A 153 -9.50 -0.64 10.92
C ILE A 153 -10.82 -0.34 11.63
N GLU A 154 -10.96 0.82 12.28
CA GLU A 154 -12.20 1.25 12.95
C GLU A 154 -13.35 1.44 11.95
N HIS A 155 -13.10 2.10 10.82
CA HIS A 155 -14.11 2.24 9.77
C HIS A 155 -14.49 0.90 9.14
N MET A 156 -13.54 0.00 8.91
CA MET A 156 -13.86 -1.35 8.46
C MET A 156 -14.66 -2.13 9.51
N TYR A 157 -14.29 -2.05 10.79
CA TYR A 157 -15.03 -2.68 11.87
C TYR A 157 -16.50 -2.25 11.85
N ALA A 158 -16.75 -0.94 11.76
CA ALA A 158 -18.09 -0.39 11.67
C ALA A 158 -18.84 -0.91 10.43
N ALA A 159 -18.20 -0.91 9.26
CA ALA A 159 -18.80 -1.41 8.02
C ALA A 159 -19.14 -2.91 8.10
N VAL A 160 -18.31 -3.74 8.75
CA VAL A 160 -18.61 -5.16 9.00
C VAL A 160 -19.84 -5.31 9.90
N VAL A 161 -19.91 -4.57 11.01
CA VAL A 161 -21.06 -4.60 11.93
C VAL A 161 -22.34 -4.16 11.20
N ASN A 162 -22.27 -3.10 10.40
CA ASN A 162 -23.40 -2.59 9.63
C ASN A 162 -23.90 -3.61 8.57
N ALA A 163 -22.99 -4.41 8.00
CA ALA A 163 -23.34 -5.52 7.12
C ALA A 163 -23.91 -6.76 7.86
N GLY A 164 -23.98 -6.71 9.20
CA GLY A 164 -24.44 -7.80 10.07
C GLY A 164 -23.37 -8.84 10.38
N GLY A 165 -22.12 -8.62 9.96
CA GLY A 165 -20.99 -9.47 10.27
C GLY A 165 -20.51 -9.32 11.72
N ARG A 166 -19.61 -10.22 12.13
CA ARG A 166 -18.98 -10.25 13.45
C ARG A 166 -17.49 -9.99 13.30
N PRO A 167 -17.03 -8.74 13.42
CA PRO A 167 -15.62 -8.44 13.30
C PRO A 167 -14.82 -8.95 14.51
N PHE A 168 -13.65 -9.50 14.25
CA PHE A 168 -12.61 -9.82 15.22
C PHE A 168 -11.33 -9.11 14.78
N VAL A 169 -10.70 -8.34 15.68
CA VAL A 169 -9.55 -7.50 15.32
C VAL A 169 -8.28 -8.03 15.96
N THR A 170 -7.22 -8.17 15.18
CA THR A 170 -5.85 -8.34 15.65
C THR A 170 -5.01 -7.15 15.21
N VAL A 171 -4.19 -6.64 16.14
CA VAL A 171 -3.29 -5.51 15.86
C VAL A 171 -1.86 -5.91 16.19
N THR A 172 -0.92 -5.39 15.41
CA THR A 172 0.51 -5.64 15.58
C THR A 172 1.32 -4.34 15.56
N SER A 173 2.59 -4.46 15.94
CA SER A 173 3.60 -3.41 15.86
C SER A 173 4.89 -3.97 15.25
N ASP A 174 5.76 -3.11 14.75
CA ASP A 174 7.06 -3.54 14.20
C ASP A 174 7.84 -4.44 15.18
N LEU A 175 7.79 -4.15 16.49
CA LEU A 175 8.44 -4.99 17.51
C LEU A 175 7.80 -6.38 17.63
N MET A 176 6.46 -6.45 17.59
CA MET A 176 5.75 -7.73 17.64
C MET A 176 6.08 -8.57 16.40
N GLU A 177 6.13 -7.96 15.21
CA GLU A 177 6.51 -8.67 13.99
C GLU A 177 7.96 -9.18 14.02
N LEU A 178 8.90 -8.38 14.51
CA LEU A 178 10.29 -8.83 14.71
C LEU A 178 10.37 -10.03 15.67
N VAL A 179 9.60 -10.01 16.76
CA VAL A 179 9.53 -11.13 17.70
C VAL A 179 8.91 -12.35 17.04
N ASN A 180 7.81 -12.19 16.29
CA ASN A 180 7.15 -13.28 15.59
C ASN A 180 8.10 -13.95 14.60
N ILE A 181 8.80 -13.17 13.77
CA ILE A 181 9.79 -13.69 12.82
C ILE A 181 10.93 -14.40 13.54
N GLY A 182 11.47 -13.81 14.63
CA GLY A 182 12.52 -14.44 15.43
C GLY A 182 12.08 -15.73 16.13
N ALA A 183 10.77 -15.86 16.40
CA ALA A 183 10.15 -17.03 17.01
C ALA A 183 9.73 -18.11 16.00
N LEU A 184 9.89 -17.89 14.70
CA LEU A 184 9.75 -18.92 13.67
C LEU A 184 10.90 -19.93 13.78
N THR A 185 10.91 -20.71 14.87
CA THR A 185 11.82 -21.82 15.10
C THR A 185 11.18 -23.09 14.57
N HIS A 186 11.69 -23.56 13.43
CA HIS A 186 11.83 -24.96 13.03
C HIS A 186 10.84 -25.93 13.67
N ASP A 187 9.60 -25.95 13.18
CA ASP A 187 8.92 -27.21 12.91
C ASP A 187 7.63 -26.93 12.15
N GLY A 188 7.50 -27.52 10.97
CA GLY A 188 6.33 -27.44 10.08
C GLY A 188 5.08 -28.13 10.63
N GLN A 189 4.83 -28.08 11.94
CA GLN A 189 3.64 -28.63 12.58
C GLN A 189 2.52 -27.59 12.65
N ALA A 190 2.22 -26.93 11.54
CA ALA A 190 1.08 -26.01 11.44
C ALA A 190 -0.29 -26.72 11.54
N GLN A 191 -0.34 -28.03 11.28
CA GLN A 191 -1.63 -28.74 11.12
C GLN A 191 -2.31 -29.14 12.44
N SER A 192 -1.61 -29.10 13.58
CA SER A 192 -2.17 -29.47 14.90
C SER A 192 -2.36 -28.28 15.86
N ASP A 193 -2.02 -27.07 15.41
CA ASP A 193 -2.12 -25.86 16.23
C ASP A 193 -3.61 -25.42 16.38
N PRO A 194 -4.12 -25.27 17.61
CA PRO A 194 -5.47 -24.76 17.89
C PRO A 194 -5.84 -23.48 17.12
N PHE A 195 -4.87 -22.63 16.79
CA PHE A 195 -5.06 -21.46 15.94
C PHE A 195 -5.67 -21.83 14.58
N TYR A 196 -5.12 -22.83 13.88
CA TYR A 196 -5.60 -23.25 12.57
C TYR A 196 -6.99 -23.90 12.63
N ASN A 197 -7.33 -24.54 13.75
CA ASN A 197 -8.68 -25.03 13.99
C ASN A 197 -9.67 -23.86 14.12
N TRP A 198 -9.30 -22.78 14.82
CA TRP A 198 -10.17 -21.61 14.93
C TRP A 198 -10.39 -20.89 13.59
N LEU A 199 -9.41 -20.91 12.67
CA LEU A 199 -9.55 -20.29 11.35
C LEU A 199 -10.74 -20.86 10.53
N GLN A 200 -11.22 -22.07 10.83
CA GLN A 200 -12.36 -22.67 10.11
C GLN A 200 -13.68 -21.88 10.27
N ASP A 201 -13.81 -21.12 11.36
CA ASP A 201 -14.99 -20.31 11.64
C ASP A 201 -14.96 -18.95 10.92
N ILE A 202 -13.79 -18.53 10.44
CA ILE A 202 -13.57 -17.27 9.73
C ILE A 202 -14.08 -17.42 8.29
N LYS A 203 -14.83 -16.44 7.80
CA LYS A 203 -15.36 -16.42 6.41
C LYS A 203 -14.82 -15.29 5.57
N VAL A 204 -14.24 -14.28 6.22
CA VAL A 204 -13.57 -13.16 5.58
C VAL A 204 -12.32 -12.79 6.38
N LEU A 205 -11.21 -12.57 5.68
CA LEU A 205 -9.97 -12.04 6.23
C LEU A 205 -9.62 -10.73 5.53
N ILE A 206 -9.49 -9.66 6.29
CA ILE A 206 -9.04 -8.34 5.84
C ILE A 206 -7.68 -8.08 6.47
N LYS A 207 -6.62 -8.08 5.66
CA LYS A 207 -5.26 -7.83 6.10
C LYS A 207 -4.77 -6.47 5.60
N PHE A 208 -4.51 -5.57 6.54
CA PHE A 208 -3.79 -4.33 6.32
C PHE A 208 -2.29 -4.55 6.52
N ASP A 209 -1.46 -3.70 5.90
CA ASP A 209 -0.01 -3.75 6.10
C ASP A 209 0.38 -3.71 7.60
N GLU A 210 1.27 -4.61 8.00
CA GLU A 210 1.68 -4.76 9.40
C GLU A 210 2.80 -3.78 9.77
N LEU A 211 3.70 -3.51 8.82
CA LEU A 211 4.96 -2.82 9.05
C LEU A 211 4.92 -1.33 8.72
N VAL A 212 5.49 -0.54 9.63
CA VAL A 212 5.80 0.87 9.41
C VAL A 212 7.17 1.01 8.76
N ASP A 213 8.19 0.41 9.38
CA ASP A 213 9.59 0.51 8.95
C ASP A 213 10.12 -0.82 8.37
N PRO A 214 10.20 -0.95 7.03
CA PRO A 214 10.74 -2.17 6.41
C PRO A 214 12.25 -2.35 6.66
N SER A 215 12.99 -1.30 7.07
CA SER A 215 14.43 -1.40 7.30
C SER A 215 14.79 -2.23 8.52
N LEU A 216 13.85 -2.40 9.46
CA LEU A 216 14.00 -3.30 10.60
C LEU A 216 14.19 -4.77 10.19
N PHE A 217 13.78 -5.10 8.97
CA PHE A 217 13.82 -6.44 8.39
C PHE A 217 15.00 -6.61 7.42
N ALA A 218 15.86 -5.60 7.28
CA ALA A 218 17.02 -5.65 6.38
C ALA A 218 18.09 -6.66 6.84
N SER A 219 18.09 -7.05 8.11
CA SER A 219 19.01 -8.06 8.67
C SER A 219 18.47 -9.49 8.59
N ILE A 220 17.31 -9.70 7.96
CA ILE A 220 16.75 -11.04 7.79
C ILE A 220 17.47 -11.71 6.62
N GLU A 221 18.04 -12.89 6.89
CA GLU A 221 18.75 -13.67 5.88
C GLU A 221 17.79 -14.26 4.84
N THR A 222 18.25 -14.42 3.60
CA THR A 222 17.42 -14.93 2.48
C THR A 222 16.74 -16.26 2.80
N GLU A 223 17.41 -17.16 3.53
CA GLU A 223 16.84 -18.45 3.93
C GLU A 223 15.63 -18.31 4.87
N GLN A 224 15.66 -17.32 5.78
CA GLN A 224 14.52 -17.02 6.66
C GLN A 224 13.36 -16.45 5.86
N ILE A 225 13.62 -15.60 4.86
CA ILE A 225 12.61 -15.06 3.94
C ILE A 225 11.92 -16.21 3.19
N ASP A 226 12.70 -17.15 2.64
CA ASP A 226 12.18 -18.32 1.93
C ASP A 226 11.37 -19.24 2.87
N GLN A 227 11.76 -19.37 4.14
CA GLN A 227 10.99 -20.10 5.15
C GLN A 227 9.64 -19.43 5.44
N ILE A 228 9.63 -18.13 5.71
CA ILE A 228 8.41 -17.33 5.91
C ILE A 228 7.49 -17.46 4.70
N ALA A 229 8.04 -17.42 3.48
CA ALA A 229 7.27 -17.58 2.25
C ALA A 229 6.60 -18.97 2.16
N ARG A 230 7.31 -20.03 2.56
CA ARG A 230 6.75 -21.40 2.61
C ARG A 230 5.63 -21.53 3.63
N GLU A 231 5.78 -20.96 4.82
CA GLU A 231 4.75 -21.00 5.87
C GLU A 231 3.50 -20.20 5.47
N ASN A 232 3.69 -18.99 4.93
CA ASN A 232 2.60 -18.18 4.38
C ASN A 232 1.86 -18.92 3.26
N ARG A 233 2.57 -19.71 2.43
CA ARG A 233 1.94 -20.54 1.40
C ARG A 233 1.04 -21.61 1.99
N VAL A 234 1.45 -22.28 3.08
CA VAL A 234 0.62 -23.28 3.78
C VAL A 234 -0.64 -22.63 4.36
N PHE A 235 -0.49 -21.46 5.01
CA PHE A 235 -1.61 -20.69 5.52
C PHE A 235 -2.59 -20.33 4.39
N ASP A 236 -2.08 -19.81 3.27
CA ASP A 236 -2.89 -19.41 2.14
C ASP A 236 -3.65 -20.58 1.51
N MET A 237 -2.99 -21.73 1.32
CA MET A 237 -3.63 -22.96 0.82
C MET A 237 -4.78 -23.39 1.73
N ARG A 238 -4.56 -23.35 3.05
CA ARG A 238 -5.60 -23.68 4.02
C ARG A 238 -6.79 -22.72 3.94
N MET A 239 -6.54 -21.43 3.72
CA MET A 239 -7.62 -20.44 3.56
C MET A 239 -8.42 -20.67 2.28
N ASP A 240 -7.75 -21.07 1.19
CA ASP A 240 -8.40 -21.42 -0.08
C ASP A 240 -9.27 -22.68 0.07
N GLU A 241 -8.78 -23.73 0.76
CA GLU A 241 -9.57 -24.93 1.08
C GLU A 241 -10.84 -24.61 1.87
N LEU A 242 -10.75 -23.66 2.80
CA LEU A 242 -11.87 -23.21 3.63
C LEU A 242 -12.79 -22.23 2.92
N GLY A 243 -12.43 -21.79 1.69
CA GLY A 243 -13.19 -20.81 0.92
C GLY A 243 -13.26 -19.43 1.56
N VAL A 244 -12.25 -19.05 2.34
CA VAL A 244 -12.21 -17.75 3.03
C VAL A 244 -11.98 -16.64 2.02
N ARG A 245 -12.85 -15.63 1.99
CA ARG A 245 -12.64 -14.43 1.15
C ARG A 245 -11.57 -13.54 1.79
N ARG A 246 -10.54 -13.19 1.03
CA ARG A 246 -9.37 -12.49 1.53
C ARG A 246 -9.19 -11.16 0.81
N LEU A 247 -8.96 -10.11 1.58
CA LEU A 247 -8.58 -8.80 1.10
C LEU A 247 -7.25 -8.40 1.71
N ASN A 248 -6.27 -8.09 0.86
CA ASN A 248 -5.05 -7.41 1.29
C ASN A 248 -5.10 -5.94 0.90
N VAL A 249 -4.88 -5.05 1.87
CA VAL A 249 -4.82 -3.60 1.67
C VAL A 249 -3.41 -3.11 1.99
N SER A 250 -2.72 -2.68 0.95
CA SER A 250 -1.42 -2.01 1.10
C SER A 250 -1.57 -0.65 1.77
N TYR A 251 -0.52 -0.11 2.39
CA TYR A 251 -0.53 1.25 2.94
C TYR A 251 0.82 1.96 2.79
N PRO A 252 0.85 3.18 2.22
CA PRO A 252 2.07 3.95 2.07
C PRO A 252 2.49 4.55 3.42
N THR A 253 3.72 4.27 3.85
CA THR A 253 4.32 4.92 5.02
C THR A 253 5.49 5.77 4.57
N ARG A 254 5.75 6.89 5.28
CA ARG A 254 6.92 7.74 5.01
C ARG A 254 8.21 6.93 5.02
N LYS A 255 8.30 5.97 5.94
CA LYS A 255 9.49 5.15 6.10
C LYS A 255 9.71 4.18 4.94
N LYS A 256 8.65 3.56 4.40
CA LYS A 256 8.71 2.79 3.16
C LYS A 256 9.21 3.66 2.00
N SER A 257 8.67 4.87 1.85
CA SER A 257 9.10 5.82 0.82
C SER A 257 10.55 6.26 0.95
N GLU A 258 11.04 6.51 2.18
CA GLU A 258 12.45 6.82 2.44
C GLU A 258 13.38 5.70 2.00
N VAL A 259 13.07 4.45 2.39
CA VAL A 259 13.89 3.27 2.07
C VAL A 259 13.88 2.99 0.57
N GLN A 260 12.74 3.20 -0.09
CA GLN A 260 12.58 2.96 -1.52
C GLN A 260 12.98 4.16 -2.38
N HIS A 261 13.38 5.28 -1.77
CA HIS A 261 13.68 6.55 -2.43
C HIS A 261 12.53 7.08 -3.32
N ILE A 262 11.30 6.95 -2.84
CA ILE A 262 10.06 7.39 -3.50
C ILE A 262 9.59 8.70 -2.88
N ASP A 263 9.03 9.61 -3.67
CA ASP A 263 8.30 10.77 -3.14
C ASP A 263 7.04 10.30 -2.38
N PHE A 264 7.03 10.52 -1.06
CA PHE A 264 5.93 10.07 -0.21
C PHE A 264 4.61 10.75 -0.55
N GLU A 265 4.59 12.04 -0.87
CA GLU A 265 3.33 12.75 -1.15
C GLU A 265 2.72 12.28 -2.47
N LEU A 266 3.55 12.06 -3.49
CA LEU A 266 3.11 11.49 -4.76
C LEU A 266 2.57 10.07 -4.57
N LEU A 267 3.26 9.24 -3.79
CA LEU A 267 2.82 7.88 -3.46
C LEU A 267 1.50 7.90 -2.67
N TYR A 268 1.38 8.78 -1.68
CA TYR A 268 0.19 8.91 -0.84
C TYR A 268 -1.03 9.35 -1.65
N ASP A 269 -0.90 10.39 -2.47
CA ASP A 269 -1.98 10.89 -3.32
C ASP A 269 -2.39 9.82 -4.35
N THR A 270 -1.42 9.15 -4.99
CA THR A 270 -1.71 8.08 -5.97
C THR A 270 -2.41 6.90 -5.31
N TYR A 271 -1.93 6.45 -4.16
CA TYR A 271 -2.52 5.36 -3.40
C TYR A 271 -3.99 5.63 -3.05
N TRP A 272 -4.30 6.77 -2.44
CA TRP A 272 -5.66 7.07 -2.01
C TRP A 272 -6.62 7.26 -3.19
N ASN A 273 -6.17 7.91 -4.27
CA ASN A 273 -6.97 8.01 -5.49
C ASN A 273 -7.23 6.62 -6.11
N ALA A 274 -6.22 5.77 -6.16
CA ALA A 274 -6.33 4.41 -6.69
C ALA A 274 -7.22 3.51 -5.83
N LEU A 275 -7.19 3.69 -4.50
CA LEU A 275 -8.03 2.96 -3.55
C LEU A 275 -9.50 3.41 -3.62
N ASN A 276 -9.72 4.70 -3.81
CA ASN A 276 -11.05 5.32 -3.79
C ASN A 276 -11.80 5.24 -5.13
N ILE A 277 -11.13 4.86 -6.21
CA ILE A 277 -11.72 4.73 -7.55
C ILE A 277 -13.01 3.91 -7.55
N ASP A 278 -13.90 4.21 -8.51
CA ASP A 278 -15.13 3.44 -8.68
C ASP A 278 -14.81 2.01 -9.16
N TYR A 279 -15.16 1.01 -8.35
CA TYR A 279 -14.92 -0.40 -8.68
C TYR A 279 -15.74 -0.83 -9.90
N ALA A 280 -16.83 -0.13 -10.25
CA ALA A 280 -17.55 -0.39 -11.49
C ALA A 280 -16.70 -0.06 -12.74
N GLU A 281 -15.87 0.99 -12.68
CA GLU A 281 -14.95 1.37 -13.75
C GLU A 281 -13.85 0.32 -13.93
N ILE A 282 -13.19 -0.07 -12.83
CA ILE A 282 -12.17 -1.12 -12.81
C ILE A 282 -12.74 -2.43 -13.36
N ARG A 283 -13.91 -2.84 -12.89
CA ARG A 283 -14.59 -4.05 -13.33
C ARG A 283 -14.95 -4.02 -14.82
N LYS A 284 -15.34 -2.88 -15.37
CA LYS A 284 -15.63 -2.73 -16.80
C LYS A 284 -14.38 -3.02 -17.65
N ILE A 285 -13.24 -2.45 -17.28
CA ILE A 285 -11.96 -2.66 -17.98
C ILE A 285 -11.51 -4.12 -17.81
N GLY A 286 -11.52 -4.63 -16.58
CA GLY A 286 -11.13 -6.00 -16.25
C GLY A 286 -11.94 -7.05 -17.01
N ARG A 287 -13.25 -6.86 -17.18
CA ARG A 287 -14.12 -7.76 -17.97
C ARG A 287 -13.71 -7.82 -19.44
N LYS A 288 -13.48 -6.67 -20.08
CA LYS A 288 -13.02 -6.62 -21.49
C LYS A 288 -11.66 -7.30 -21.66
N LEU A 289 -10.73 -7.04 -20.73
CA LEU A 289 -9.42 -7.69 -20.73
C LEU A 289 -9.55 -9.22 -20.58
N ARG A 290 -10.37 -9.69 -19.64
CA ARG A 290 -10.64 -11.13 -19.45
C ARG A 290 -11.18 -11.77 -20.70
N GLU A 291 -12.15 -11.14 -21.36
CA GLU A 291 -12.74 -11.66 -22.59
C GLU A 291 -11.71 -11.80 -23.71
N ARG A 292 -10.89 -10.75 -23.93
CA ARG A 292 -9.84 -10.78 -24.96
C ARG A 292 -8.78 -11.85 -24.67
N ILE A 293 -8.31 -11.96 -23.42
CA ILE A 293 -7.26 -12.91 -23.05
C ILE A 293 -7.78 -14.36 -23.01
N SER A 294 -9.02 -14.60 -22.55
CA SER A 294 -9.57 -15.96 -22.46
C SER A 294 -9.75 -16.63 -23.83
N ASN A 295 -9.86 -15.83 -24.89
CA ASN A 295 -10.02 -16.31 -26.27
C ASN A 295 -8.70 -16.39 -27.03
N ALA A 296 -7.57 -16.06 -26.40
CA ALA A 296 -6.28 -15.98 -27.05
C ALA A 296 -5.43 -17.23 -26.79
N GLU A 297 -4.74 -17.73 -27.82
CA GLU A 297 -3.75 -18.79 -27.65
C GLU A 297 -2.32 -18.24 -27.54
N ASN A 298 -1.95 -17.31 -28.42
CA ASN A 298 -0.59 -16.81 -28.56
C ASN A 298 -0.49 -15.36 -28.10
N VAL A 299 0.54 -15.06 -27.31
CA VAL A 299 0.90 -13.70 -26.91
C VAL A 299 2.23 -13.35 -27.53
N THR A 300 2.31 -12.16 -28.12
CA THR A 300 3.56 -11.56 -28.59
C THR A 300 3.72 -10.19 -27.95
N ILE A 301 4.89 -9.95 -27.33
CA ILE A 301 5.24 -8.65 -26.75
C ILE A 301 6.43 -8.10 -27.52
N THR A 302 6.26 -6.91 -28.09
CA THR A 302 7.30 -6.21 -28.86
C THR A 302 7.58 -4.82 -28.30
N GLY A 303 8.80 -4.33 -28.52
CA GLY A 303 9.24 -3.01 -28.11
C GLY A 303 10.74 -2.82 -28.31
N PRO A 304 11.32 -1.71 -27.83
CA PRO A 304 12.77 -1.53 -27.84
C PRO A 304 13.48 -2.70 -27.16
N PHE A 305 14.36 -3.38 -27.92
CA PHE A 305 15.12 -4.56 -27.48
C PHE A 305 14.26 -5.72 -26.94
N THR A 306 12.95 -5.70 -27.23
CA THR A 306 11.97 -6.66 -26.71
C THR A 306 11.25 -7.32 -27.86
N ASN A 307 11.32 -8.64 -27.90
CA ASN A 307 10.52 -9.52 -28.74
C ASN A 307 10.45 -10.88 -28.06
N ILE A 308 9.32 -11.15 -27.41
CA ILE A 308 9.03 -12.42 -26.73
C ILE A 308 7.65 -12.92 -27.14
N SER A 309 7.52 -14.24 -27.25
CA SER A 309 6.23 -14.90 -27.43
C SER A 309 6.07 -16.07 -26.47
N PHE A 310 4.82 -16.36 -26.11
CA PHE A 310 4.42 -17.50 -25.28
C PHE A 310 2.94 -17.83 -25.52
N LYS A 311 2.48 -18.97 -24.98
CA LYS A 311 1.12 -19.46 -25.15
C LYS A 311 0.28 -19.38 -23.87
N LEU A 312 -1.04 -19.38 -23.99
CA LEU A 312 -2.03 -19.33 -22.89
C LEU A 312 -3.02 -20.51 -22.88
N VAL A 313 -2.68 -21.61 -23.56
CA VAL A 313 -3.57 -22.78 -23.74
C VAL A 313 -4.10 -23.32 -22.40
N ASN A 314 -5.42 -23.48 -22.28
CA ASN A 314 -6.11 -24.01 -21.09
C ASN A 314 -5.82 -23.21 -19.81
N ARG A 315 -5.84 -21.88 -19.91
CA ARG A 315 -5.62 -20.97 -18.78
C ARG A 315 -6.80 -20.02 -18.63
N THR A 316 -7.14 -19.72 -17.38
CA THR A 316 -8.19 -18.74 -17.06
C THR A 316 -7.53 -17.48 -16.50
N PRO A 317 -7.78 -16.29 -17.07
CA PRO A 317 -7.25 -15.07 -16.50
C PRO A 317 -7.90 -14.76 -15.14
N TRP A 318 -7.06 -14.44 -14.16
CA TRP A 318 -7.48 -13.84 -12.89
C TRP A 318 -7.59 -12.34 -13.05
N VAL A 319 -8.77 -11.80 -12.79
CA VAL A 319 -9.01 -10.35 -12.76
C VAL A 319 -9.16 -9.96 -11.31
N ASP A 320 -8.35 -9.01 -10.88
CA ASP A 320 -8.46 -8.39 -9.57
C ASP A 320 -9.05 -6.98 -9.74
N ASP A 321 -10.37 -6.90 -9.63
CA ASP A 321 -11.17 -5.68 -9.76
C ASP A 321 -11.66 -5.12 -8.41
N GLY A 322 -11.13 -5.64 -7.30
CA GLY A 322 -11.52 -5.23 -5.94
C GLY A 322 -12.78 -5.94 -5.43
N VAL A 323 -13.31 -6.92 -6.18
CA VAL A 323 -14.53 -7.65 -5.84
C VAL A 323 -14.26 -9.15 -5.90
N ILE A 324 -14.66 -9.87 -4.85
CA ILE A 324 -14.71 -11.34 -4.88
C ILE A 324 -16.15 -11.74 -5.19
N SER A 325 -16.42 -12.02 -6.48
CA SER A 325 -17.74 -12.44 -6.95
C SER A 325 -17.97 -13.94 -6.77
N ARG A 326 -19.21 -14.39 -6.98
CA ARG A 326 -19.53 -15.83 -6.98
C ARG A 326 -18.78 -16.61 -8.05
N ASN A 327 -18.52 -15.99 -9.20
CA ASN A 327 -17.78 -16.63 -10.29
C ASN A 327 -16.30 -16.78 -9.94
N ASP A 328 -15.76 -15.82 -9.18
CA ASP A 328 -14.39 -15.86 -8.69
C ASP A 328 -14.22 -17.02 -7.71
N LEU A 329 -15.12 -17.14 -6.72
CA LEU A 329 -15.15 -18.27 -5.79
C LEU A 329 -15.29 -19.62 -6.51
N ALA A 330 -16.18 -19.72 -7.51
CA ALA A 330 -16.35 -20.95 -8.29
C ALA A 330 -15.11 -21.31 -9.12
N GLY A 331 -14.31 -20.31 -9.50
CA GLY A 331 -13.03 -20.46 -10.20
C GLY A 331 -11.81 -20.59 -9.28
N GLY A 332 -12.01 -20.72 -7.97
CA GLY A 332 -10.91 -20.82 -6.99
C GLY A 332 -10.22 -19.49 -6.66
N GLN A 333 -10.84 -18.36 -6.98
CA GLN A 333 -10.35 -17.02 -6.66
C GLN A 333 -10.93 -16.52 -5.34
N PHE A 334 -10.12 -16.61 -4.30
CA PHE A 334 -10.50 -16.21 -2.94
C PHE A 334 -9.78 -14.95 -2.44
N LEU A 335 -8.92 -14.35 -3.26
CA LEU A 335 -8.09 -13.20 -2.89
C LEU A 335 -8.33 -12.03 -3.84
N THR A 336 -8.46 -10.83 -3.26
CA THR A 336 -8.38 -9.55 -3.96
C THR A 336 -7.40 -8.63 -3.23
N THR A 337 -6.77 -7.68 -3.95
CA THR A 337 -5.92 -6.67 -3.33
C THR A 337 -6.38 -5.27 -3.65
N LEU A 338 -6.18 -4.37 -2.69
CA LEU A 338 -6.50 -2.96 -2.80
C LEU A 338 -5.25 -2.08 -2.63
N PRO A 339 -5.01 -1.09 -3.52
CA PRO A 339 -5.81 -0.73 -4.70
C PRO A 339 -5.96 -1.85 -5.76
N ALA A 340 -7.11 -1.93 -6.43
CA ALA A 340 -7.42 -2.95 -7.44
C ALA A 340 -6.88 -2.56 -8.83
N GLY A 341 -7.12 -3.41 -9.83
CA GLY A 341 -6.85 -3.10 -11.24
C GLY A 341 -5.66 -3.85 -11.82
N GLN A 342 -5.72 -5.18 -11.77
CA GLN A 342 -4.69 -6.05 -12.36
C GLN A 342 -5.32 -7.31 -12.95
N ILE A 343 -4.74 -7.79 -14.05
CA ILE A 343 -5.06 -9.09 -14.63
C ILE A 343 -3.80 -9.95 -14.63
N CYS A 344 -3.94 -11.22 -14.28
CA CYS A 344 -2.87 -12.21 -14.21
C CYS A 344 -3.29 -13.48 -14.95
N ILE A 345 -2.33 -14.12 -15.63
CA ILE A 345 -2.53 -15.42 -16.24
C ILE A 345 -1.19 -16.17 -16.30
N ALA A 346 -1.20 -17.47 -16.04
CA ALA A 346 0.00 -18.29 -16.23
C ALA A 346 0.19 -18.59 -17.73
N PRO A 347 1.36 -18.28 -18.32
CA PRO A 347 1.73 -18.85 -19.61
C PRO A 347 1.84 -20.37 -19.55
N LEU A 348 1.69 -21.03 -20.70
CA LEU A 348 1.98 -22.44 -20.83
C LEU A 348 3.47 -22.66 -20.60
N GLU A 349 3.80 -23.56 -19.68
CA GLU A 349 5.15 -23.94 -19.34
C GLU A 349 5.90 -24.41 -20.60
N GLY A 350 7.17 -24.02 -20.72
CA GLY A 350 7.97 -24.37 -21.89
C GLY A 350 7.72 -23.52 -23.15
N SER A 351 6.68 -22.68 -23.18
CA SER A 351 6.30 -21.96 -24.42
C SER A 351 7.04 -20.65 -24.66
N ALA A 352 7.65 -20.05 -23.62
CA ALA A 352 8.22 -18.72 -23.70
C ALA A 352 9.58 -18.70 -24.43
N ASN A 353 9.68 -17.88 -25.47
CA ASN A 353 10.89 -17.74 -26.28
C ASN A 353 11.09 -16.28 -26.72
N GLY A 354 12.32 -15.76 -26.60
CA GLY A 354 12.68 -14.44 -27.09
C GLY A 354 13.51 -13.62 -26.11
N LYS A 355 13.59 -12.30 -26.36
CA LYS A 355 14.37 -11.35 -25.56
C LYS A 355 13.50 -10.24 -25.01
N VAL A 356 13.76 -9.82 -23.79
CA VAL A 356 12.94 -8.82 -23.10
C VAL A 356 13.81 -7.84 -22.33
N LEU A 357 13.58 -6.55 -22.56
CA LEU A 357 14.07 -5.48 -21.70
C LEU A 357 13.03 -5.16 -20.62
N PHE A 358 13.40 -5.36 -19.37
CA PHE A 358 12.65 -4.92 -18.20
C PHE A 358 13.19 -3.58 -17.70
N HIS A 359 12.27 -2.64 -17.48
CA HIS A 359 12.60 -1.29 -17.01
C HIS A 359 12.97 -1.31 -15.54
N SER A 360 12.25 -2.09 -14.75
CA SER A 360 12.54 -2.27 -13.34
C SER A 360 12.04 -3.61 -12.78
N ALA A 361 12.64 -4.03 -11.67
CA ALA A 361 12.14 -5.03 -10.76
C ALA A 361 12.53 -4.64 -9.35
N THR A 362 11.75 -5.05 -8.36
CA THR A 362 12.06 -4.80 -6.95
C THR A 362 12.28 -6.13 -6.24
N TYR A 363 13.34 -6.23 -5.44
CA TYR A 363 13.60 -7.40 -4.60
C TYR A 363 14.27 -6.95 -3.31
N SER A 364 13.79 -7.45 -2.16
CA SER A 364 14.28 -7.08 -0.82
C SER A 364 14.48 -5.56 -0.63
N GLY A 365 13.55 -4.75 -1.13
CA GLY A 365 13.58 -3.28 -1.03
C GLY A 365 14.51 -2.58 -2.03
N GLN A 366 15.32 -3.31 -2.79
CA GLN A 366 16.19 -2.75 -3.83
C GLN A 366 15.44 -2.65 -5.17
N VAL A 367 15.54 -1.49 -5.83
CA VAL A 367 15.11 -1.31 -7.21
C VAL A 367 16.25 -1.67 -8.16
N LEU A 368 16.00 -2.62 -9.04
CA LEU A 368 16.91 -3.08 -10.09
C LEU A 368 16.36 -2.60 -11.43
N SER A 369 17.19 -1.99 -12.27
CA SER A 369 16.73 -1.33 -13.50
C SER A 369 17.45 -1.86 -14.74
N ASN A 370 16.80 -1.68 -15.90
CA ASN A 370 17.37 -1.96 -17.22
C ASN A 370 17.96 -3.37 -17.35
N ILE A 371 17.12 -4.38 -17.08
CA ILE A 371 17.50 -5.79 -17.05
C ILE A 371 17.05 -6.43 -18.36
N MET A 372 17.98 -7.06 -19.08
CA MET A 372 17.70 -7.83 -20.28
C MET A 372 17.68 -9.33 -19.93
N MET A 373 16.67 -10.04 -20.38
CA MET A 373 16.60 -11.51 -20.26
C MET A 373 16.35 -12.16 -21.61
N GLU A 374 16.98 -13.31 -21.82
CA GLU A 374 16.70 -14.21 -22.95
C GLU A 374 16.00 -15.47 -22.44
N PHE A 375 14.87 -15.78 -23.06
CA PHE A 375 14.04 -16.93 -22.78
C PHE A 375 14.19 -17.97 -23.89
N LYS A 376 14.33 -19.23 -23.49
CA LYS A 376 14.27 -20.38 -24.37
C LYS A 376 13.52 -21.50 -23.67
N ASP A 377 12.58 -22.10 -24.39
CA ASP A 377 11.77 -23.23 -23.90
C ASP A 377 11.18 -22.95 -22.50
N GLY A 378 10.65 -21.74 -22.29
CA GLY A 378 10.01 -21.31 -21.04
C GLY A 378 10.94 -20.79 -19.95
N GLU A 379 12.26 -20.91 -20.11
CA GLU A 379 13.24 -20.60 -19.07
C GLU A 379 14.17 -19.44 -19.44
N VAL A 380 14.58 -18.67 -18.44
CA VAL A 380 15.65 -17.69 -18.56
C VAL A 380 16.99 -18.41 -18.73
N ILE A 381 17.66 -18.14 -19.86
CA ILE A 381 18.98 -18.71 -20.20
C ILE A 381 20.12 -17.69 -20.13
N SER A 382 19.81 -16.39 -20.19
CA SER A 382 20.79 -15.32 -20.13
C SER A 382 20.20 -14.08 -19.48
N ILE A 383 21.02 -13.38 -18.69
CA ILE A 383 20.66 -12.15 -18.01
C ILE A 383 21.82 -11.16 -18.13
N THR A 384 21.51 -9.97 -18.62
CA THR A 384 22.42 -8.82 -18.59
C THR A 384 21.67 -7.60 -18.05
N ALA A 385 22.38 -6.54 -17.69
CA ALA A 385 21.77 -5.28 -17.28
C ALA A 385 22.71 -4.12 -17.62
N GLU A 386 22.22 -2.88 -17.48
CA GLU A 386 23.06 -1.68 -17.62
C GLU A 386 24.25 -1.69 -16.64
N LYS A 387 24.03 -2.20 -15.42
CA LYS A 387 25.06 -2.35 -14.38
C LYS A 387 25.33 -3.83 -14.13
N GLU A 388 26.60 -4.23 -14.14
CA GLU A 388 26.98 -5.63 -13.94
C GLU A 388 26.61 -6.12 -12.53
N GLU A 389 26.63 -5.25 -11.51
CA GLU A 389 26.20 -5.58 -10.15
C GLU A 389 24.72 -5.99 -10.12
N THR A 390 23.88 -5.29 -10.89
CA THR A 390 22.46 -5.64 -11.05
C THR A 390 22.31 -6.97 -11.77
N ALA A 391 23.02 -7.18 -12.88
CA ALA A 391 22.97 -8.43 -13.62
C ALA A 391 23.40 -9.61 -12.74
N LYS A 392 24.51 -9.46 -12.01
CA LYS A 392 25.03 -10.45 -11.07
C LYS A 392 24.02 -10.76 -9.97
N TYR A 393 23.42 -9.75 -9.34
CA TYR A 393 22.43 -9.97 -8.28
C TYR A 393 21.21 -10.78 -8.77
N VAL A 394 20.68 -10.43 -9.95
CA VAL A 394 19.55 -11.15 -10.55
C VAL A 394 19.96 -12.58 -10.93
N ARG A 395 21.15 -12.77 -11.51
CA ARG A 395 21.69 -14.10 -11.84
C ARG A 395 21.84 -14.96 -10.60
N ASP A 396 22.46 -14.43 -9.55
CA ASP A 396 22.71 -15.16 -8.31
C ASP A 396 21.36 -15.64 -7.72
N LEU A 397 20.30 -14.82 -7.70
CA LEU A 397 18.98 -15.21 -7.18
C LEU A 397 18.19 -16.18 -8.06
N LEU A 398 18.23 -16.02 -9.38
CA LEU A 398 17.45 -16.86 -10.30
C LEU A 398 18.13 -18.20 -10.58
N PHE A 399 19.46 -18.27 -10.57
CA PHE A 399 20.25 -19.48 -10.83
C PHE A 399 20.71 -20.19 -9.54
N MET A 400 20.15 -19.83 -8.39
CA MET A 400 20.38 -20.53 -7.12
C MET A 400 20.02 -22.02 -7.26
N PRO A 401 20.90 -22.96 -6.87
CA PRO A 401 20.69 -24.41 -7.02
C PRO A 401 19.78 -24.98 -5.91
N VAL A 402 18.74 -24.26 -5.54
CA VAL A 402 17.77 -24.64 -4.49
C VAL A 402 16.46 -25.11 -5.12
N ASP A 403 16.11 -24.54 -6.27
CA ASP A 403 14.86 -24.81 -6.99
C ASP A 403 15.01 -24.42 -8.48
N ASP A 404 14.90 -25.40 -9.38
CA ASP A 404 15.04 -25.20 -10.83
C ASP A 404 13.90 -24.36 -11.42
N ASP A 405 12.76 -24.26 -10.73
CA ASP A 405 11.56 -23.58 -11.22
C ASP A 405 11.64 -22.04 -11.12
N ARG A 406 12.64 -21.50 -10.41
CA ARG A 406 12.86 -20.05 -10.23
C ARG A 406 13.07 -19.32 -11.56
N ARG A 407 13.65 -19.99 -12.57
CA ARG A 407 14.01 -19.41 -13.87
C ARG A 407 12.88 -19.44 -14.90
N LYS A 408 11.77 -20.11 -14.58
CA LYS A 408 10.65 -20.28 -15.50
C LYS A 408 9.75 -19.06 -15.49
N LEU A 409 9.22 -18.71 -16.65
CA LEU A 409 8.17 -17.71 -16.77
C LEU A 409 6.89 -18.23 -16.11
N GLY A 410 6.56 -17.67 -14.95
CA GLY A 410 5.41 -18.08 -14.15
C GLY A 410 4.12 -17.39 -14.55
N VAL A 411 4.11 -16.05 -14.55
CA VAL A 411 2.89 -15.26 -14.74
C VAL A 411 3.11 -14.12 -15.73
N PHE A 412 2.18 -13.95 -16.66
CA PHE A 412 2.00 -12.74 -17.44
C PHE A 412 0.90 -11.90 -16.78
N SER A 413 1.17 -10.62 -16.55
CA SER A 413 0.21 -9.73 -15.90
C SER A 413 0.24 -8.32 -16.45
N MET A 414 -0.88 -7.61 -16.31
CA MET A 414 -1.01 -6.21 -16.71
C MET A 414 -1.77 -5.43 -15.65
N GLY A 415 -1.32 -4.21 -15.39
CA GLY A 415 -2.04 -3.24 -14.55
C GLY A 415 -3.02 -2.41 -15.38
N PHE A 416 -4.15 -2.06 -14.78
CA PHE A 416 -5.21 -1.30 -15.46
C PHE A 416 -5.97 -0.34 -14.54
N ASN A 417 -5.41 0.09 -13.41
CA ASN A 417 -6.04 1.10 -12.56
C ASN A 417 -5.84 2.52 -13.13
N PRO A 418 -6.88 3.22 -13.58
CA PRO A 418 -6.76 4.55 -14.22
C PRO A 418 -6.14 5.65 -13.35
N ALA A 419 -6.15 5.50 -12.03
CA ALA A 419 -5.53 6.46 -11.11
C ALA A 419 -4.00 6.34 -11.07
N ILE A 420 -3.43 5.22 -11.52
CA ILE A 420 -2.00 4.94 -11.49
C ILE A 420 -1.46 5.04 -12.92
N LYS A 421 -0.81 6.17 -13.23
CA LYS A 421 -0.38 6.53 -14.60
C LYS A 421 1.12 6.51 -14.81
N THR A 422 1.89 6.52 -13.74
CA THR A 422 3.36 6.54 -13.78
C THR A 422 3.90 5.53 -12.77
N PRO A 423 5.00 4.83 -13.11
CA PRO A 423 5.66 3.96 -12.15
C PRO A 423 6.20 4.80 -10.99
N LEU A 424 5.98 4.34 -9.76
CA LEU A 424 6.42 5.01 -8.54
C LEU A 424 7.60 4.29 -7.88
N GLY A 425 7.95 3.08 -8.30
CA GLY A 425 8.97 2.25 -7.66
C GLY A 425 8.44 1.44 -6.47
N SER A 426 7.12 1.42 -6.27
CA SER A 426 6.45 0.62 -5.25
C SER A 426 5.75 -0.55 -5.91
N SER A 427 6.24 -1.78 -5.69
CA SER A 427 5.69 -2.98 -6.33
C SER A 427 4.17 -3.11 -6.18
N LEU A 428 3.63 -2.84 -4.98
CA LEU A 428 2.19 -2.95 -4.70
C LEU A 428 1.34 -1.99 -5.55
N ILE A 429 1.84 -0.78 -5.85
CA ILE A 429 1.16 0.20 -6.69
C ILE A 429 1.45 -0.07 -8.17
N ASP A 430 2.71 -0.31 -8.52
CA ASP A 430 3.15 -0.48 -9.90
C ASP A 430 2.60 -1.77 -10.54
N HIS A 431 2.20 -2.76 -9.73
CA HIS A 431 1.48 -3.93 -10.23
C HIS A 431 0.13 -3.59 -10.87
N LYS A 432 -0.46 -2.46 -10.45
CA LYS A 432 -1.76 -1.96 -10.89
C LYS A 432 -1.63 -0.80 -11.90
N LEU A 433 -0.40 -0.39 -12.22
CA LEU A 433 -0.09 0.68 -13.17
C LEU A 433 -0.80 0.49 -14.50
N TYR A 434 -1.59 1.48 -14.89
CA TYR A 434 -2.38 1.42 -16.12
C TYR A 434 -1.50 1.24 -17.34
N GLY A 435 -1.79 0.23 -18.15
CA GLY A 435 -1.12 0.01 -19.43
C GLY A 435 0.31 -0.49 -19.30
N ALA A 436 0.70 -1.02 -18.15
CA ALA A 436 2.00 -1.67 -17.97
C ALA A 436 1.87 -3.20 -18.03
N ALA A 437 2.78 -3.84 -18.75
CA ALA A 437 2.91 -5.29 -18.80
C ALA A 437 3.99 -5.75 -17.82
N ARG A 438 3.84 -6.95 -17.29
CA ARG A 438 4.79 -7.56 -16.36
C ARG A 438 4.92 -9.05 -16.67
N LEU A 439 6.16 -9.52 -16.59
CA LEU A 439 6.46 -10.95 -16.58
C LEU A 439 7.01 -11.30 -15.21
N VAL A 440 6.51 -12.40 -14.65
CA VAL A 440 6.84 -12.83 -13.29
C VAL A 440 7.56 -14.17 -13.37
N MET A 441 8.72 -14.25 -12.73
CA MET A 441 9.51 -15.48 -12.64
C MET A 441 9.11 -16.29 -11.41
N GLY A 442 9.17 -17.62 -11.54
CA GLY A 442 8.85 -18.55 -10.45
C GLY A 442 7.40 -19.01 -10.45
N ALA A 443 6.80 -19.13 -9.26
CA ALA A 443 5.58 -19.90 -9.05
C ALA A 443 4.38 -19.44 -9.89
N ASN A 444 3.60 -20.40 -10.38
CA ASN A 444 2.38 -20.14 -11.14
C ASN A 444 1.22 -21.11 -10.87
N ASP A 445 1.39 -22.01 -9.90
CA ASP A 445 0.41 -23.04 -9.52
C ASP A 445 -0.95 -22.43 -9.11
N ARG A 446 -0.94 -21.25 -8.49
CA ARG A 446 -2.17 -20.48 -8.19
C ARG A 446 -2.96 -20.04 -9.42
N PHE A 447 -2.31 -19.98 -10.58
CA PHE A 447 -2.90 -19.53 -11.85
C PHE A 447 -3.14 -20.70 -12.81
N GLY A 448 -3.16 -21.94 -12.29
CA GLY A 448 -3.43 -23.16 -13.05
C GLY A 448 -2.22 -23.75 -13.77
N GLY A 449 -1.02 -23.23 -13.49
CA GLY A 449 0.23 -23.79 -13.98
C GLY A 449 0.78 -24.93 -13.11
N THR A 450 1.93 -25.47 -13.50
CA THR A 450 2.61 -26.58 -12.80
C THR A 450 3.92 -26.15 -12.14
N ASN A 451 4.31 -24.89 -12.26
CA ASN A 451 5.56 -24.37 -11.74
C ASN A 451 5.43 -24.06 -10.25
N ILE A 452 6.19 -24.78 -9.42
CA ILE A 452 6.13 -24.65 -7.97
C ILE A 452 7.46 -24.09 -7.49
N SER A 453 7.46 -22.81 -7.14
CA SER A 453 8.66 -22.13 -6.64
C SER A 453 8.43 -21.37 -5.34
N ALA A 454 9.50 -21.08 -4.61
CA ALA A 454 9.48 -20.17 -3.46
C ALA A 454 9.42 -18.69 -3.88
N ILE A 455 9.83 -18.37 -5.11
CA ILE A 455 9.85 -17.00 -5.62
C ILE A 455 8.65 -16.69 -6.52
N THR A 456 8.18 -15.44 -6.47
CA THR A 456 7.22 -14.85 -7.41
C THR A 456 7.70 -13.44 -7.73
N TRP A 457 8.68 -13.33 -8.64
CA TRP A 457 9.40 -12.08 -8.85
C TRP A 457 8.94 -11.34 -10.10
N SER A 458 8.31 -10.18 -9.90
CA SER A 458 7.72 -9.39 -10.97
C SER A 458 8.73 -8.43 -11.61
N PHE A 459 8.78 -8.43 -12.94
CA PHE A 459 9.59 -7.54 -13.76
C PHE A 459 8.70 -6.67 -14.65
N LEU A 460 8.93 -5.35 -14.63
CA LEU A 460 8.11 -4.33 -15.27
C LEU A 460 8.56 -4.03 -16.71
N LEU A 461 7.61 -4.04 -17.64
CA LEU A 461 7.76 -3.56 -19.00
C LEU A 461 6.85 -2.35 -19.25
N LEU A 462 7.45 -1.26 -19.73
CA LEU A 462 6.76 -0.04 -20.11
C LEU A 462 6.86 0.18 -21.62
N GLY A 463 5.86 0.86 -22.19
CA GLY A 463 5.89 1.25 -23.61
C GLY A 463 5.91 0.09 -24.62
N CYS A 464 5.60 -1.13 -24.18
CA CYS A 464 5.54 -2.29 -25.06
C CYS A 464 4.21 -2.36 -25.84
N ARG A 465 4.25 -3.08 -26.96
CA ARG A 465 3.07 -3.50 -27.70
C ARG A 465 2.79 -4.98 -27.40
N VAL A 466 1.59 -5.28 -26.92
CA VAL A 466 1.12 -6.64 -26.63
C VAL A 466 0.06 -7.02 -27.66
N GLU A 467 0.27 -8.15 -28.32
CA GLU A 467 -0.67 -8.74 -29.27
C GLU A 467 -1.15 -10.10 -28.77
N LEU A 468 -2.43 -10.36 -29.00
CA LEU A 468 -3.11 -11.65 -28.77
C LEU A 468 -3.52 -12.21 -30.13
N ASP A 469 -2.94 -13.33 -30.54
CA ASP A 469 -3.15 -13.95 -31.87
C ASP A 469 -3.05 -12.93 -33.04
N GLY A 470 -2.06 -12.04 -32.96
CA GLY A 470 -1.81 -10.97 -33.94
C GLY A 470 -2.71 -9.75 -33.83
N LYS A 471 -3.67 -9.70 -32.90
CA LYS A 471 -4.51 -8.53 -32.63
C LYS A 471 -3.94 -7.72 -31.47
N VAL A 472 -3.79 -6.41 -31.66
CA VAL A 472 -3.24 -5.52 -30.63
C VAL A 472 -4.19 -5.41 -29.44
N LEU A 473 -3.66 -5.63 -28.24
CA LEU A 473 -4.34 -5.44 -26.96
C LEU A 473 -3.84 -4.20 -26.22
N LEU A 474 -2.54 -3.94 -26.28
CA LEU A 474 -1.87 -2.83 -25.60
C LEU A 474 -0.84 -2.24 -26.57
N ASP A 475 -0.79 -0.92 -26.69
CA ASP A 475 0.26 -0.23 -27.44
C ASP A 475 0.61 1.10 -26.77
N GLN A 476 1.90 1.35 -26.54
CA GLN A 476 2.41 2.56 -25.87
C GLN A 476 1.65 2.95 -24.58
N GLY A 477 1.30 1.95 -23.76
CA GLY A 477 0.57 2.17 -22.51
C GLY A 477 -0.93 2.38 -22.64
N GLN A 478 -1.50 2.22 -23.84
CA GLN A 478 -2.94 2.36 -24.10
C GLN A 478 -3.57 1.02 -24.48
N PHE A 479 -4.63 0.63 -23.76
CA PHE A 479 -5.39 -0.57 -24.09
C PHE A 479 -6.32 -0.35 -25.29
N ILE A 480 -6.32 -1.29 -26.22
CA ILE A 480 -7.21 -1.33 -27.40
C ILE A 480 -8.27 -2.40 -27.14
N LEU A 481 -9.33 -2.00 -26.42
CA LEU A 481 -10.36 -2.91 -25.90
C LEU A 481 -11.62 -2.99 -26.77
N ASP A 482 -11.79 -2.05 -27.69
CA ASP A 482 -12.89 -2.06 -28.64
C ASP A 482 -12.37 -2.65 -29.96
N ASP A 483 -13.13 -3.58 -30.54
CA ASP A 483 -12.90 -3.99 -31.92
C ASP A 483 -13.32 -2.81 -32.80
N ASN A 484 -12.42 -1.85 -33.04
CA ASN A 484 -12.64 -0.88 -34.11
C ASN A 484 -12.34 -1.61 -35.43
N PRO A 485 -13.35 -1.87 -36.28
CA PRO A 485 -13.06 -2.20 -37.66
C PRO A 485 -12.54 -0.91 -38.30
N SER A 486 -11.21 -0.79 -38.42
CA SER A 486 -10.60 0.20 -39.30
C SER A 486 -10.54 -0.39 -40.70
#